data_AF-A0A349GSE9-F1
#
_entry.id   AF-A0A349GSE9-F1
#
_cell.length_a   1.000
_cell.length_b   1.000
_cell.length_c   1.000
_cell.angle_alpha   90.00
_cell.angle_beta   90.00
_cell.angle_gamma   90.00
#
_symmetry.space_group_name_H-M   'P 1'
#
loop_
_entity.id
_entity.type
_entity.pdbx_description
1 polymer ?
#
loop_
_entity_poly.entity_id
_entity_poly.type
_entity_poly.pdbx_seq_one_letter_code
_entity_poly.pdbx_strand_id
1 'polypeptide(L)'
;MSIKLKHCLTSHATTFNPKSHGFDIVGQFDTLVQPVFPIGIPQLSIYLGFEGLDRDTNFEMRINSPSDQLLSSGDLLIPRDMFGHGRKVINIEKFVVGERGEYTLDILEKTPSGLKFLISETLFTSSYPPKRKFQPKEVEAILASKENIIKTIKSDFKPFNIKTGIKLQLSLDINEPLEEGHILFPENNTLTIEEKEYDLTGLRREMEWMFGRPIPKQQPHSEKESVEEPKNK
;
A
#
# COMPACT_ATOMS: atom_id res chain seq x y z
N MET A 1 0.98 38.01 3.94
CA MET A 1 0.82 36.90 2.97
C MET A 1 -0.03 35.83 3.62
N SER A 2 -0.87 35.11 2.88
CA SER A 2 -1.61 33.97 3.44
C SER A 2 -0.70 32.76 3.57
N ILE A 3 -0.80 32.00 4.67
CA ILE A 3 -0.12 30.72 4.83
C ILE A 3 -0.55 29.79 3.69
N LYS A 4 0.39 29.08 3.08
CA LYS A 4 0.13 28.06 2.07
C LYS A 4 0.95 26.81 2.36
N LEU A 5 0.35 25.65 2.12
CA LEU A 5 1.07 24.41 2.00
C LEU A 5 1.67 24.33 0.59
N LYS A 6 2.98 24.16 0.51
CA LYS A 6 3.74 24.10 -0.74
C LYS A 6 4.10 22.67 -1.13
N HIS A 7 4.41 21.86 -0.13
CA HIS A 7 4.80 20.47 -0.32
C HIS A 7 4.07 19.59 0.68
N CYS A 8 3.44 18.53 0.18
CA CYS A 8 2.97 17.39 0.95
C CYS A 8 3.49 16.15 0.25
N LEU A 9 4.50 15.49 0.82
CA LEU A 9 5.15 14.34 0.19
C LEU A 9 5.09 13.13 1.13
N THR A 10 4.62 12.02 0.59
CA THR A 10 4.55 10.73 1.26
C THR A 10 5.72 9.84 0.86
N SER A 11 6.29 9.15 1.84
CA SER A 11 7.41 8.25 1.63
C SER A 11 7.47 7.17 2.72
N HIS A 12 8.36 6.20 2.55
CA HIS A 12 8.63 5.21 3.60
C HIS A 12 9.51 5.78 4.71
N ALA A 13 10.43 6.69 4.39
CA ALA A 13 11.25 7.38 5.36
C ALA A 13 11.67 8.76 4.87
N THR A 14 11.72 9.73 5.80
CA THR A 14 12.30 11.05 5.57
C THR A 14 13.22 11.39 6.73
N THR A 15 14.47 11.74 6.44
CA THR A 15 15.49 12.08 7.44
C THR A 15 16.14 13.42 7.14
N PHE A 16 16.48 14.18 8.18
CA PHE A 16 17.24 15.42 8.01
C PHE A 16 18.70 15.07 7.76
N ASN A 17 19.29 15.69 6.74
CA ASN A 17 20.69 15.55 6.39
C ASN A 17 21.47 16.80 6.83
N PRO A 18 22.31 16.71 7.88
CA PRO A 18 23.04 17.86 8.39
C PRO A 18 24.07 18.44 7.41
N LYS A 19 24.55 17.66 6.44
CA LYS A 19 25.57 18.11 5.49
C LYS A 19 24.98 18.99 4.39
N SER A 20 23.80 18.63 3.89
CA SER A 20 23.08 19.42 2.88
C SER A 20 22.12 20.43 3.51
N HIS A 21 21.91 20.37 4.83
CA HIS A 21 20.84 21.10 5.54
C HIS A 21 19.45 20.89 4.91
N GLY A 22 19.25 19.70 4.31
CA GLY A 22 18.05 19.30 3.60
C GLY A 22 17.40 18.05 4.21
N PHE A 23 16.40 17.51 3.52
CA PHE A 23 15.76 16.24 3.88
C PHE A 23 16.02 15.21 2.79
N ASP A 24 16.51 14.04 3.19
CA ASP A 24 16.63 12.88 2.31
C ASP A 24 15.32 12.08 2.42
N ILE A 25 14.70 11.78 1.28
CA ILE A 25 13.42 11.08 1.18
C ILE A 25 13.67 9.73 0.51
N VAL A 26 13.29 8.64 1.18
CA VAL A 26 13.48 7.27 0.70
C VAL A 26 12.12 6.64 0.41
N GLY A 27 11.98 6.13 -0.82
CA GLY A 27 10.76 5.47 -1.28
C GLY A 27 9.57 6.41 -1.24
N GLN A 28 9.69 7.59 -1.88
CA GLN A 28 8.55 8.46 -2.13
C GLN A 28 7.54 7.74 -3.03
N PHE A 29 6.25 7.85 -2.70
CA PHE A 29 5.17 7.28 -3.50
C PHE A 29 3.94 8.17 -3.44
N ASP A 30 3.16 8.19 -4.52
CA ASP A 30 1.82 8.80 -4.61
C ASP A 30 0.72 7.73 -4.74
N THR A 31 1.10 6.49 -5.06
CA THR A 31 0.20 5.38 -5.34
C THR A 31 0.70 4.10 -4.70
N LEU A 32 -0.20 3.36 -4.07
CA LEU A 32 0.06 2.02 -3.54
C LEU A 32 -0.83 1.00 -4.27
N VAL A 33 -0.21 0.18 -5.10
CA VAL A 33 -0.91 -0.93 -5.78
C VAL A 33 -0.75 -2.19 -4.94
N GLN A 34 -1.87 -2.73 -4.45
CA GLN A 34 -1.87 -3.89 -3.55
C GLN A 34 -2.96 -4.88 -3.96
N PRO A 35 -2.68 -6.19 -4.00
CA PRO A 35 -3.65 -7.20 -4.41
C PRO A 35 -4.71 -7.49 -3.33
N VAL A 36 -4.43 -7.15 -2.08
CA VAL A 36 -5.28 -7.48 -0.93
C VAL A 36 -5.30 -6.28 0.03
N PHE A 37 -6.40 -6.09 0.74
CA PHE A 37 -6.52 -5.17 1.88
C PHE A 37 -7.16 -5.90 3.08
N PRO A 38 -6.89 -5.47 4.33
CA PRO A 38 -5.98 -4.39 4.70
C PRO A 38 -4.50 -4.78 4.54
N ILE A 39 -3.62 -3.79 4.33
CA ILE A 39 -2.16 -3.98 4.42
C ILE A 39 -1.55 -3.06 5.48
N GLY A 40 -0.49 -3.54 6.12
CA GLY A 40 0.33 -2.72 7.01
C GLY A 40 1.52 -2.14 6.26
N ILE A 41 1.71 -0.82 6.36
CA ILE A 41 2.94 -0.14 5.99
C ILE A 41 3.78 0.00 7.26
N PRO A 42 5.01 -0.54 7.31
CA PRO A 42 5.86 -0.45 8.50
C PRO A 42 6.09 0.98 8.97
N GLN A 43 6.30 1.90 8.01
CA GLN A 43 6.51 3.31 8.28
C GLN A 43 5.92 4.16 7.14
N LEU A 44 5.07 5.11 7.51
CA LEU A 44 4.59 6.19 6.65
C LEU A 44 5.25 7.49 7.12
N SER A 45 5.99 8.13 6.24
CA SER A 45 6.61 9.42 6.47
C SER A 45 5.93 10.48 5.61
N ILE A 46 5.57 11.61 6.21
CA ILE A 46 4.92 12.73 5.53
C ILE A 46 5.79 13.96 5.74
N TYR A 47 6.33 14.50 4.65
CA TYR A 47 7.05 15.77 4.64
C TYR A 47 6.10 16.89 4.25
N LEU A 48 6.03 17.90 5.11
CA LEU A 48 5.24 19.11 4.91
C LEU A 48 6.17 20.32 4.78
N GLY A 49 5.92 21.14 3.76
CA GLY A 49 6.58 22.43 3.55
C GLY A 49 5.55 23.54 3.43
N PHE A 50 5.70 24.59 4.25
CA PHE A 50 4.81 25.74 4.31
C PHE A 50 5.53 27.00 3.85
N GLU A 51 4.78 27.94 3.29
CA GLU A 51 5.23 29.29 2.96
C GLU A 51 4.23 30.34 3.49
N GLY A 52 4.74 31.56 3.70
CA GLY A 52 3.91 32.68 4.20
C GLY A 52 3.63 32.64 5.70
N LEU A 53 4.44 31.92 6.48
CA LEU A 53 4.40 31.95 7.95
C LEU A 53 4.94 33.29 8.45
N ASP A 54 4.16 34.01 9.25
CA ASP A 54 4.56 35.25 9.93
C ASP A 54 5.13 34.99 11.33
N ARG A 55 4.78 33.85 11.93
CA ARG A 55 5.27 33.35 13.23
C ARG A 55 5.31 31.82 13.25
N ASP A 56 5.90 31.28 14.31
CA ASP A 56 5.75 29.87 14.65
C ASP A 56 4.25 29.56 14.80
N THR A 57 3.78 28.57 14.05
CA THR A 57 2.35 28.32 13.89
C THR A 57 2.03 26.89 14.30
N ASN A 58 0.97 26.73 15.09
CA ASN A 58 0.44 25.42 15.47
C ASN A 58 -0.62 25.00 14.45
N PHE A 59 -0.49 23.78 13.95
CA PHE A 59 -1.48 23.15 13.10
C PHE A 59 -2.04 21.90 13.77
N GLU A 60 -3.28 21.57 13.43
CA GLU A 60 -3.83 20.23 13.61
C GLU A 60 -3.82 19.54 12.25
N MET A 61 -3.29 18.32 12.24
CA MET A 61 -3.29 17.46 11.07
C MET A 61 -4.30 16.34 11.26
N ARG A 62 -5.02 15.96 10.20
CA ARG A 62 -5.97 14.85 10.21
C ARG A 62 -5.79 14.00 8.97
N ILE A 63 -5.47 12.72 9.16
CA ILE A 63 -5.37 11.75 8.07
C ILE A 63 -6.71 11.03 7.98
N ASN A 64 -7.33 11.05 6.81
CA ASN A 64 -8.62 10.41 6.58
C ASN A 64 -8.49 9.24 5.60
N SER A 65 -9.38 8.25 5.76
CA SER A 65 -9.55 7.15 4.82
C SER A 65 -10.29 7.62 3.56
N PRO A 66 -10.32 6.78 2.50
CA PRO A 66 -11.16 7.02 1.33
C PRO A 66 -12.66 7.13 1.63
N SER A 67 -13.11 6.60 2.76
CA SER A 67 -14.47 6.71 3.29
C SER A 67 -14.68 7.92 4.21
N ASP A 68 -13.75 8.88 4.23
CA ASP A 68 -13.73 10.07 5.11
C ASP A 68 -13.71 9.75 6.62
N GLN A 69 -13.29 8.54 6.99
CA GLN A 69 -13.08 8.18 8.39
C GLN A 69 -11.74 8.73 8.86
N LEU A 70 -11.73 9.44 10.00
CA LEU A 70 -10.51 9.88 10.65
C LEU A 70 -9.67 8.67 11.10
N LEU A 71 -8.46 8.53 10.55
CA LEU A 71 -7.52 7.46 10.87
C LEU A 71 -6.50 7.91 11.92
N SER A 72 -6.03 9.15 11.83
CA SER A 72 -5.04 9.70 12.75
C SER A 72 -5.16 11.21 12.81
N SER A 73 -4.87 11.79 13.97
CA SER A 73 -4.82 13.24 14.15
C SER A 73 -3.68 13.63 15.10
N GLY A 74 -3.09 14.79 14.89
CA GLY A 74 -2.00 15.25 15.74
C GLY A 74 -1.71 16.74 15.64
N ASP A 75 -1.08 17.25 16.69
CA ASP A 75 -0.68 18.65 16.78
C ASP A 75 0.74 18.85 16.27
N LEU A 76 0.93 19.88 15.45
CA LEU A 76 2.19 20.19 14.80
C LEU A 76 2.55 21.66 15.06
N LEU A 77 3.53 21.89 15.93
CA LEU A 77 4.22 23.18 15.97
C LEU A 77 5.23 23.22 14.82
N ILE A 78 5.07 24.22 13.94
CA ILE A 78 5.95 24.46 12.80
C ILE A 78 6.67 25.79 13.00
N PRO A 79 7.99 25.76 13.24
CA PRO A 79 8.77 26.97 13.40
C PRO A 79 8.95 27.67 12.05
N ARG A 80 8.94 29.00 12.11
CA ARG A 80 9.20 29.88 10.97
C ARG A 80 10.70 30.07 10.77
N ASP A 81 11.15 30.03 9.52
CA ASP A 81 12.47 30.50 9.13
C ASP A 81 12.48 32.01 8.83
N MET A 82 13.68 32.57 8.61
CA MET A 82 13.83 34.00 8.33
C MET A 82 13.11 34.49 7.06
N PHE A 83 12.75 33.59 6.15
CA PHE A 83 12.05 33.86 4.89
C PHE A 83 10.54 33.58 4.97
N GLY A 84 10.03 33.14 6.11
CA GLY A 84 8.62 32.81 6.30
C GLY A 84 8.24 31.42 5.80
N HIS A 85 9.20 30.50 5.66
CA HIS A 85 8.94 29.08 5.39
C HIS A 85 8.98 28.25 6.68
N GLY A 86 8.31 27.11 6.66
CA GLY A 86 8.36 26.14 7.74
C GLY A 86 8.35 24.73 7.17
N ARG A 87 9.01 23.80 7.84
CA ARG A 87 9.10 22.39 7.40
C ARG A 87 8.86 21.47 8.58
N LYS A 88 8.16 20.36 8.34
CA LYS A 88 7.91 19.33 9.34
C LYS A 88 7.91 17.96 8.68
N VAL A 89 8.50 16.98 9.36
CA VAL A 89 8.38 15.56 9.02
C VAL A 89 7.54 14.90 10.10
N ILE A 90 6.54 14.14 9.68
CA ILE A 90 5.74 13.27 10.53
C ILE A 90 6.07 11.83 10.16
N ASN A 91 6.37 11.01 11.15
CA ASN A 91 6.59 9.58 10.96
C ASN A 91 5.52 8.82 11.74
N ILE A 92 4.80 7.94 11.05
CA ILE A 92 3.75 7.10 11.61
C ILE A 92 4.18 5.65 11.41
N GLU A 93 4.37 4.95 12.52
CA GLU A 93 4.72 3.54 12.51
C GLU A 93 3.47 2.67 12.35
N LYS A 94 3.62 1.53 11.65
CA LYS A 94 2.58 0.50 11.50
C LYS A 94 1.25 1.07 10.97
N PHE A 95 1.32 1.96 9.99
CA PHE A 95 0.14 2.55 9.36
C PHE A 95 -0.65 1.46 8.60
N VAL A 96 -1.97 1.41 8.77
CA VAL A 96 -2.81 0.40 8.12
C VAL A 96 -3.59 1.05 6.98
N VAL A 97 -3.39 0.56 5.77
CA VAL A 97 -4.23 0.89 4.61
C VAL A 97 -5.37 -0.12 4.57
N GLY A 98 -6.54 0.32 5.01
CA GLY A 98 -7.72 -0.52 5.16
C GLY A 98 -8.47 -0.83 3.87
N GLU A 99 -8.44 0.08 2.91
CA GLU A 99 -9.26 0.01 1.70
C GLU A 99 -8.60 0.70 0.51
N ARG A 100 -9.20 0.53 -0.67
CA ARG A 100 -8.79 1.24 -1.89
C ARG A 100 -9.36 2.65 -1.93
N GLY A 101 -8.62 3.59 -2.50
CA GLY A 101 -9.07 4.94 -2.77
C GLY A 101 -8.06 5.98 -2.31
N GLU A 102 -8.52 7.23 -2.21
CA GLU A 102 -7.68 8.36 -1.87
C GLU A 102 -7.60 8.56 -0.36
N TYR A 103 -6.39 8.49 0.19
CA TYR A 103 -6.11 8.86 1.56
C TYR A 103 -5.73 10.33 1.59
N THR A 104 -6.35 11.11 2.46
CA THR A 104 -6.18 12.57 2.48
C THR A 104 -5.58 13.05 3.79
N LEU A 105 -5.01 14.25 3.74
CA LEU A 105 -4.50 15.00 4.87
C LEU A 105 -5.16 16.36 4.93
N ASP A 106 -5.96 16.59 5.96
CA ASP A 106 -6.44 17.92 6.28
C ASP A 106 -5.45 18.62 7.20
N ILE A 107 -5.21 19.89 6.91
CA ILE A 107 -4.39 20.79 7.73
C ILE A 107 -5.26 21.95 8.20
N LEU A 108 -5.32 22.13 9.52
CA LEU A 108 -6.06 23.21 10.15
C LEU A 108 -5.11 24.06 10.98
N GLU A 109 -5.12 25.37 10.79
CA GLU A 109 -4.39 26.32 11.62
C GLU A 109 -5.09 26.46 12.98
N LYS A 110 -4.35 26.31 14.07
CA LYS A 110 -4.86 26.59 15.43
C LYS A 110 -4.76 28.08 15.70
N THR A 111 -5.92 28.73 15.80
CA THR A 111 -6.03 30.16 16.14
C THR A 111 -6.66 30.32 17.53
N PRO A 112 -6.54 31.51 18.16
CA PRO A 112 -7.25 31.79 19.42
C PRO A 112 -8.78 31.64 19.33
N SER A 113 -9.34 31.77 18.12
CA SER A 113 -10.78 31.61 17.84
C SER A 113 -11.19 30.17 17.53
N GLY A 114 -10.23 29.23 17.52
CA GLY A 114 -10.45 27.82 17.21
C GLY A 114 -9.67 27.35 15.97
N LEU A 115 -10.12 26.25 15.38
CA LEU A 115 -9.49 25.64 14.21
C LEU A 115 -9.96 26.33 12.93
N LYS A 116 -9.02 26.77 12.11
CA LYS A 116 -9.27 27.32 10.78
C LYS A 116 -8.75 26.34 9.74
N PHE A 117 -9.64 25.78 8.94
CA PHE A 117 -9.25 24.90 7.84
C PHE A 117 -8.35 25.64 6.84
N LEU A 118 -7.23 25.02 6.49
CA LEU A 118 -6.28 25.55 5.51
C LEU A 118 -6.45 24.85 4.16
N ILE A 119 -6.29 23.53 4.14
CA ILE A 119 -6.29 22.73 2.92
C ILE A 119 -6.51 21.24 3.23
N SER A 120 -6.99 20.49 2.23
CA SER A 120 -6.96 19.03 2.19
C SER A 120 -6.10 18.62 0.99
N GLU A 121 -5.11 17.77 1.23
CA GLU A 121 -4.23 17.22 0.19
C GLU A 121 -4.35 15.71 0.12
N THR A 122 -4.26 15.16 -1.08
CA THR A 122 -4.14 13.71 -1.26
C THR A 122 -2.75 13.27 -0.83
N LEU A 123 -2.67 12.38 0.15
CA LEU A 123 -1.43 11.74 0.57
C LEU A 123 -0.99 10.70 -0.46
N PHE A 124 -1.84 9.72 -0.71
CA PHE A 124 -1.61 8.70 -1.72
C PHE A 124 -2.93 8.04 -2.10
N THR A 125 -2.94 7.38 -3.26
CA THR A 125 -4.05 6.56 -3.71
C THR A 125 -3.72 5.09 -3.58
N SER A 126 -4.53 4.33 -2.87
CA SER A 126 -4.43 2.86 -2.84
C SER A 126 -5.34 2.25 -3.91
N SER A 127 -4.84 1.25 -4.63
CA SER A 127 -5.58 0.61 -5.72
C SER A 127 -5.26 -0.87 -5.86
N TYR A 128 -6.16 -1.60 -6.51
CA TYR A 128 -5.87 -2.95 -6.95
C TYR A 128 -5.00 -2.94 -8.21
N PRO A 129 -4.26 -4.04 -8.49
CA PRO A 129 -3.64 -4.25 -9.77
C PRO A 129 -4.59 -3.96 -10.93
N PRO A 130 -4.10 -3.47 -12.08
CA PRO A 130 -4.95 -3.20 -13.23
C PRO A 130 -5.61 -4.49 -13.71
N LYS A 131 -6.85 -4.41 -14.20
CA LYS A 131 -7.52 -5.58 -14.78
C LYS A 131 -6.87 -5.93 -16.12
N ARG A 132 -6.36 -7.15 -16.27
CA ARG A 132 -5.85 -7.63 -17.55
C ARG A 132 -7.02 -7.87 -18.51
N LYS A 133 -6.85 -7.45 -19.76
CA LYS A 133 -7.83 -7.71 -20.83
C LYS A 133 -7.29 -8.82 -21.72
N PHE A 134 -7.84 -10.02 -21.59
CA PHE A 134 -7.52 -11.13 -22.47
C PHE A 134 -8.25 -10.98 -23.80
N GLN A 135 -7.52 -11.14 -24.90
CA GLN A 135 -8.13 -11.32 -26.21
C GLN A 135 -8.41 -12.81 -26.45
N PRO A 136 -9.51 -13.21 -27.12
CA PRO A 136 -9.82 -14.62 -27.34
C PRO A 136 -8.66 -15.41 -27.98
N LYS A 137 -8.00 -14.82 -28.98
CA LYS A 137 -6.82 -15.40 -29.64
C LYS A 137 -5.61 -15.60 -28.72
N GLU A 138 -5.46 -14.74 -27.72
CA GLU A 138 -4.38 -14.83 -26.74
C GLU A 138 -4.61 -16.01 -25.79
N VAL A 139 -5.86 -16.19 -25.34
CA VAL A 139 -6.23 -17.33 -24.49
C VAL A 139 -6.01 -18.64 -25.24
N GLU A 140 -6.46 -18.73 -26.50
CA GLU A 140 -6.22 -19.89 -27.36
C GLU A 140 -4.72 -20.17 -27.54
N ALA A 141 -3.91 -19.13 -27.76
CA ALA A 141 -2.46 -19.27 -27.90
C ALA A 141 -1.79 -19.78 -26.60
N ILE A 142 -2.21 -19.28 -25.44
CA ILE A 142 -1.70 -19.74 -24.14
C ILE A 142 -2.11 -21.19 -23.89
N LEU A 143 -3.37 -21.55 -24.14
CA LEU A 143 -3.86 -22.91 -23.95
C LEU A 143 -3.20 -23.91 -24.91
N ALA A 144 -3.04 -23.54 -26.19
CA ALA A 144 -2.43 -24.38 -27.23
C ALA A 144 -0.90 -24.44 -27.15
N SER A 145 -0.26 -23.55 -26.40
CA SER A 145 1.20 -23.56 -26.26
C SER A 145 1.66 -24.87 -25.63
N LYS A 146 2.65 -25.49 -26.28
CA LYS A 146 3.39 -26.66 -25.76
C LYS A 146 4.54 -26.25 -24.85
N GLU A 147 4.79 -24.95 -24.72
CA GLU A 147 5.81 -24.41 -23.83
C GLU A 147 5.37 -24.52 -22.37
N ASN A 148 6.34 -24.53 -21.46
CA ASN A 148 6.11 -24.59 -20.03
C ASN A 148 5.66 -23.20 -19.50
N ILE A 149 4.45 -22.79 -19.87
CA ILE A 149 3.85 -21.51 -19.48
C ILE A 149 2.73 -21.70 -18.45
N ILE A 150 2.49 -20.65 -17.68
CA ILE A 150 1.49 -20.65 -16.61
C ILE A 150 0.08 -20.64 -17.21
N LYS A 151 -0.66 -21.73 -17.00
CA LYS A 151 -2.08 -21.91 -17.36
C LYS A 151 -2.99 -22.04 -16.15
N THR A 152 -2.44 -22.48 -15.03
CA THR A 152 -3.09 -22.64 -13.74
C THR A 152 -2.22 -22.01 -12.66
N ILE A 153 -2.85 -21.27 -11.77
CA ILE A 153 -2.19 -20.56 -10.66
C ILE A 153 -2.83 -21.04 -9.37
N LYS A 154 -1.98 -21.40 -8.41
CA LYS A 154 -2.36 -21.82 -7.08
C LYS A 154 -1.83 -20.78 -6.09
N SER A 155 -2.67 -20.37 -5.16
CA SER A 155 -2.32 -19.32 -4.20
C SER A 155 -2.84 -19.67 -2.82
N ASP A 156 -2.00 -19.47 -1.81
CA ASP A 156 -2.41 -19.53 -0.41
C ASP A 156 -2.87 -18.14 0.02
N PHE A 157 -4.19 -17.95 0.15
CA PHE A 157 -4.77 -16.73 0.67
C PHE A 157 -4.92 -16.83 2.19
N LYS A 158 -4.22 -15.96 2.92
CA LYS A 158 -4.33 -15.86 4.38
C LYS A 158 -4.74 -14.44 4.78
N PRO A 159 -6.02 -14.22 5.12
CA PRO A 159 -6.49 -12.93 5.58
C PRO A 159 -5.83 -12.48 6.89
N PHE A 160 -5.80 -11.16 7.11
CA PHE A 160 -5.39 -10.60 8.39
C PHE A 160 -6.26 -11.13 9.53
N ASN A 161 -5.63 -11.56 10.64
CA ASN A 161 -6.25 -12.20 11.81
C ASN A 161 -6.83 -13.62 11.64
N ILE A 162 -6.69 -14.28 10.48
CA ILE A 162 -7.11 -15.67 10.30
C ILE A 162 -5.88 -16.59 10.28
N LYS A 163 -5.92 -17.67 11.08
CA LYS A 163 -4.80 -18.62 11.19
C LYS A 163 -4.73 -19.58 10.00
N THR A 164 -5.88 -19.96 9.47
CA THR A 164 -6.00 -20.94 8.39
C THR A 164 -5.86 -20.26 7.04
N GLY A 165 -4.84 -20.66 6.26
CA GLY A 165 -4.73 -20.26 4.86
C GLY A 165 -5.71 -21.04 4.00
N ILE A 166 -6.29 -20.39 3.00
CA ILE A 166 -7.18 -21.00 2.02
C ILE A 166 -6.44 -21.14 0.70
N LYS A 167 -6.44 -22.36 0.18
CA LYS A 167 -5.81 -22.70 -1.08
C LYS A 167 -6.77 -22.40 -2.23
N LEU A 168 -6.44 -21.40 -3.04
CA LEU A 168 -7.20 -20.97 -4.21
C LEU A 168 -6.54 -21.49 -5.48
N GLN A 169 -7.34 -21.99 -6.41
CA GLN A 169 -6.90 -22.32 -7.76
C GLN A 169 -7.66 -21.46 -8.79
N LEU A 170 -6.90 -20.78 -9.66
CA LEU A 170 -7.42 -20.07 -10.82
C LEU A 170 -6.78 -20.67 -12.08
N SER A 171 -7.62 -21.22 -12.95
CA SER A 171 -7.20 -21.84 -14.21
C SER A 171 -7.77 -21.07 -15.40
N LEU A 172 -7.00 -20.99 -16.49
CA LEU A 172 -7.49 -20.45 -17.76
C LEU A 172 -8.48 -21.40 -18.44
N ASP A 173 -8.32 -22.71 -18.25
CA ASP A 173 -9.28 -23.72 -18.69
C ASP A 173 -10.27 -24.02 -17.55
N ILE A 174 -11.55 -23.89 -17.83
CA ILE A 174 -12.64 -24.15 -16.87
C ILE A 174 -12.77 -25.64 -16.54
N ASN A 175 -12.22 -26.52 -17.38
CA ASN A 175 -12.27 -27.97 -17.21
C ASN A 175 -11.04 -28.52 -16.49
N GLU A 176 -10.08 -27.67 -16.12
CA GLU A 176 -8.92 -28.12 -15.34
C GLU A 176 -9.38 -28.74 -14.01
N PRO A 177 -8.87 -29.93 -13.66
CA PRO A 177 -9.21 -30.55 -12.40
C PRO A 177 -8.71 -29.70 -11.23
N LEU A 178 -9.56 -29.57 -10.22
CA LEU A 178 -9.16 -28.96 -8.94
C LEU A 178 -8.17 -29.89 -8.24
N GLU A 179 -7.06 -29.33 -7.79
CA GLU A 179 -6.11 -30.08 -6.97
C GLU A 179 -6.67 -30.34 -5.56
N GLU A 180 -6.26 -31.44 -4.95
CA GLU A 180 -6.72 -31.84 -3.62
C GLU A 180 -6.46 -30.74 -2.59
N GLY A 181 -7.52 -30.40 -1.84
CA GLY A 181 -7.50 -29.34 -0.82
C GLY A 181 -7.55 -27.91 -1.36
N HIS A 182 -7.66 -27.69 -2.67
CA HIS A 182 -7.88 -26.37 -3.26
C HIS A 182 -9.36 -26.12 -3.54
N ILE A 183 -9.79 -24.87 -3.39
CA ILE A 183 -11.08 -24.40 -3.87
C ILE A 183 -10.90 -23.60 -5.15
N LEU A 184 -11.90 -23.64 -6.02
CA LEU A 184 -11.93 -22.78 -7.21
C LEU A 184 -12.03 -21.31 -6.77
N PHE A 185 -11.32 -20.43 -7.46
CA PHE A 185 -11.42 -19.00 -7.23
C PHE A 185 -12.88 -18.51 -7.48
N PRO A 186 -13.54 -17.84 -6.51
CA PRO A 186 -14.93 -17.42 -6.66
C PRO A 186 -15.16 -16.49 -7.86
N GLU A 187 -16.24 -16.70 -8.62
CA GLU A 187 -16.57 -15.89 -9.80
C GLU A 187 -16.89 -14.43 -9.46
N ASN A 188 -17.57 -14.22 -8.32
CA ASN A 188 -17.91 -12.90 -7.80
C ASN A 188 -16.73 -12.21 -7.09
N ASN A 189 -15.57 -12.87 -6.99
CA ASN A 189 -14.39 -12.43 -6.25
C ASN A 189 -14.61 -12.24 -4.75
N THR A 190 -15.67 -12.80 -4.17
CA THR A 190 -15.95 -12.68 -2.74
C THR A 190 -15.78 -14.04 -2.08
N LEU A 191 -15.07 -14.06 -0.96
CA LEU A 191 -14.92 -15.26 -0.14
C LEU A 191 -15.43 -14.97 1.27
N THR A 192 -16.33 -15.80 1.78
CA THR A 192 -16.82 -15.70 3.15
C THR A 192 -16.05 -16.66 4.04
N ILE A 193 -15.40 -16.15 5.08
CA ILE A 193 -14.64 -16.93 6.05
C ILE A 193 -15.06 -16.46 7.44
N GLU A 194 -15.49 -17.36 8.32
CA GLU A 194 -15.90 -17.02 9.70
C GLU A 194 -16.90 -15.84 9.74
N GLU A 195 -17.91 -15.86 8.87
CA GLU A 195 -18.94 -14.81 8.71
C GLU A 195 -18.43 -13.43 8.25
N LYS A 196 -17.18 -13.33 7.80
CA LYS A 196 -16.60 -12.13 7.19
C LYS A 196 -16.41 -12.29 5.69
N GLU A 197 -16.82 -11.29 4.94
CA GLU A 197 -16.60 -11.22 3.50
C GLU A 197 -15.25 -10.58 3.17
N TYR A 198 -14.52 -11.21 2.26
CA TYR A 198 -13.23 -10.75 1.76
C TYR A 198 -13.32 -10.50 0.25
N ASP A 199 -12.91 -9.29 -0.18
CA ASP A 199 -12.78 -8.93 -1.59
C ASP A 199 -11.44 -9.43 -2.15
N LEU A 200 -11.52 -10.40 -3.06
CA LEU A 200 -10.39 -11.01 -3.75
C LEU A 200 -10.15 -10.40 -5.14
N THR A 201 -10.82 -9.29 -5.49
CA THR A 201 -10.70 -8.66 -6.82
C THR A 201 -9.25 -8.34 -7.16
N GLY A 202 -8.48 -7.78 -6.22
CA GLY A 202 -7.07 -7.49 -6.44
C GLY A 202 -6.23 -8.74 -6.63
N LEU A 203 -6.47 -9.78 -5.83
CA LEU A 203 -5.78 -11.06 -5.91
C LEU A 203 -6.03 -11.74 -7.26
N ARG A 204 -7.28 -11.76 -7.74
CA ARG A 204 -7.61 -12.28 -9.07
C ARG A 204 -6.81 -11.55 -10.14
N ARG A 205 -6.78 -10.22 -10.11
CA ARG A 205 -6.08 -9.42 -11.13
C ARG A 205 -4.59 -9.69 -11.11
N GLU A 206 -3.99 -9.80 -9.93
CA GLU A 206 -2.58 -10.19 -9.78
C GLU A 206 -2.30 -11.57 -10.41
N MET A 207 -3.16 -12.56 -10.13
CA MET A 207 -3.08 -13.89 -10.74
C MET A 207 -3.23 -13.81 -12.27
N GLU A 208 -4.21 -13.07 -12.77
CA GLU A 208 -4.43 -12.91 -14.21
C GLU A 208 -3.19 -12.38 -14.94
N TRP A 209 -2.37 -11.53 -14.32
CA TRP A 209 -1.12 -11.03 -14.90
C TRP A 209 0.00 -12.07 -15.03
N MET A 210 -0.10 -13.21 -14.34
CA MET A 210 0.89 -14.30 -14.42
C MET A 210 0.63 -15.24 -15.60
N PHE A 211 -0.60 -15.34 -16.10
CA PHE A 211 -0.94 -16.24 -17.19
C PHE A 211 -0.12 -15.98 -18.46
N GLY A 212 0.34 -17.04 -19.12
CA GLY A 212 1.15 -16.96 -20.33
C GLY A 212 2.62 -16.56 -20.10
N ARG A 213 3.03 -16.29 -18.85
CA ARG A 213 4.46 -16.19 -18.51
C ARG A 213 5.09 -17.58 -18.43
N PRO A 214 6.40 -17.72 -18.70
CA PRO A 214 7.09 -18.99 -18.49
C PRO A 214 7.04 -19.37 -17.00
N ILE A 215 6.81 -20.66 -16.74
CA ILE A 215 6.89 -21.21 -15.39
C ILE A 215 8.35 -21.04 -14.92
N PRO A 216 8.58 -20.39 -13.76
CA PRO A 216 9.93 -20.21 -13.23
C PRO A 216 10.63 -21.57 -13.14
N LYS A 217 11.85 -21.66 -13.67
CA LYS A 217 12.71 -22.81 -13.41
C LYS A 217 12.97 -22.83 -11.91
N GLN A 218 12.61 -23.89 -11.21
CA GLN A 218 12.96 -24.07 -9.80
C GLN A 218 14.47 -23.87 -9.68
N GLN A 219 14.90 -22.79 -9.00
CA GLN A 219 16.23 -22.79 -8.41
C GLN A 219 16.20 -23.87 -7.33
N PRO A 220 17.19 -24.77 -7.25
CA PRO A 220 17.25 -25.72 -6.15
C PRO A 220 17.23 -24.91 -4.85
N HIS A 221 16.20 -25.12 -4.03
CA HIS A 221 16.18 -24.63 -2.66
C HIS A 221 17.42 -25.21 -1.98
N SER A 222 18.43 -24.38 -1.75
CA SER A 222 19.47 -24.71 -0.78
C SER A 222 18.81 -24.67 0.59
N GLU A 223 18.49 -25.83 1.13
CA GLU A 223 18.34 -26.05 2.57
C GLU A 223 19.64 -25.66 3.27
N LYS A 224 19.77 -24.38 3.60
CA LYS A 224 20.66 -23.81 4.64
C LYS A 224 19.85 -22.63 5.16
N GLU A 225 19.37 -22.60 6.39
CA GLU A 225 20.16 -22.58 7.60
C GLU A 225 19.45 -23.30 8.76
N SER A 226 19.89 -24.51 9.07
CA SER A 226 20.07 -24.91 10.46
C SER A 226 21.57 -25.07 10.66
N VAL A 227 22.15 -24.30 11.60
CA VAL A 227 23.26 -24.66 12.50
C VAL A 227 23.91 -23.37 13.04
N GLU A 228 23.72 -23.21 14.35
CA GLU A 228 24.61 -22.60 15.35
C GLU A 228 24.74 -21.06 15.47
N GLU A 229 24.08 -20.57 16.53
CA GLU A 229 24.62 -19.50 17.38
C GLU A 229 26.10 -19.76 17.71
N PRO A 230 27.00 -18.79 17.52
CA PRO A 230 28.21 -18.74 18.31
C PRO A 230 27.90 -18.00 19.62
N LYS A 231 27.85 -18.79 20.69
CA LYS A 231 28.15 -18.31 22.04
C LYS A 231 29.56 -17.71 22.09
N ASN A 232 29.70 -16.77 23.02
CA ASN A 232 30.92 -16.18 23.61
C ASN A 232 31.54 -15.02 22.82
N LYS A 233 31.92 -13.90 23.46
CA LYS A 233 32.52 -13.77 24.80
C LYS A 233 32.36 -12.35 25.32
#